data_AF-A0A7V6M5N6-F1
#
_entry.id   AF-A0A7V6M5N6-F1
#
_cell.length_a   1.000
_cell.length_b   1.000
_cell.length_c   1.000
_cell.angle_alpha   90.00
_cell.angle_beta   90.00
_cell.angle_gamma   90.00
#
_symmetry.space_group_name_H-M   'P 1'
#
loop_
_entity.id
_entity.type
_entity.pdbx_description
1 polymer ?
#
loop_
_entity_poly.entity_id
_entity_poly.type
_entity_poly.pdbx_seq_one_letter_code
_entity_poly.pdbx_strand_id
1 'polypeptide(L)'
;MFLSLLSKEEKHYFIDLLTKVVAVDGEANEIEMQVINRLKYEMGEDVLKYKRSNLTLEELIKYFSKKSKATRNLVFMNLISASLYDEWYSVEEHFLIEEIQNAFELSNKKKSELMKIVYAERDLRERAKRIISE
;
A
#
# COMPACT_ATOMS: atom_id res chain seq x y z
N MET A 1 -6.91 -1.02 8.01
CA MET A 1 -6.95 0.02 6.95
C MET A 1 -8.22 -0.13 6.10
N PHE A 2 -8.40 0.68 5.05
CA PHE A 2 -9.62 0.75 4.23
C PHE A 2 -9.67 -0.27 3.07
N LEU A 3 -8.78 -1.25 3.05
CA LEU A 3 -8.67 -2.26 1.98
C LEU A 3 -9.94 -3.11 1.80
N SER A 4 -10.81 -3.18 2.81
CA SER A 4 -12.11 -3.84 2.72
C SER A 4 -13.06 -3.20 1.70
N LEU A 5 -12.86 -1.90 1.37
CA LEU A 5 -13.67 -1.17 0.41
C LEU A 5 -13.33 -1.47 -1.07
N LEU A 6 -12.20 -2.15 -1.31
CA LEU A 6 -11.82 -2.59 -2.65
C LEU A 6 -12.69 -3.77 -3.08
N SER A 7 -13.03 -3.82 -4.37
CA SER A 7 -13.62 -5.02 -4.98
C SER A 7 -12.64 -6.20 -4.91
N LYS A 8 -13.14 -7.42 -5.11
CA LYS A 8 -12.31 -8.63 -5.09
C LYS A 8 -11.15 -8.56 -6.07
N GLU A 9 -11.40 -8.08 -7.28
CA GLU A 9 -10.35 -7.88 -8.30
C GLU A 9 -9.33 -6.81 -7.87
N GLU A 10 -9.80 -5.68 -7.34
CA GLU A 10 -8.91 -4.60 -6.90
C GLU A 10 -8.04 -5.01 -5.72
N LYS A 11 -8.55 -5.84 -4.80
CA LYS A 11 -7.75 -6.41 -3.70
C LYS A 11 -6.59 -7.26 -4.23
N HIS A 12 -6.88 -8.12 -5.20
CA HIS A 12 -5.88 -8.97 -5.84
C HIS A 12 -4.78 -8.18 -6.53
N TYR A 13 -5.16 -7.21 -7.37
CA TYR A 13 -4.19 -6.36 -8.06
C TYR A 13 -3.47 -5.38 -7.13
N PHE A 14 -4.09 -5.00 -6.00
CA PHE A 14 -3.41 -4.21 -4.98
C PHE A 14 -2.27 -5.01 -4.35
N ILE A 15 -2.51 -6.30 -4.02
CA ILE A 15 -1.45 -7.16 -3.46
C ILE A 15 -0.30 -7.35 -4.45
N ASP A 16 -0.60 -7.53 -5.74
CA ASP A 16 0.44 -7.63 -6.77
C ASP A 16 1.22 -6.32 -6.92
N LEU A 17 0.52 -5.18 -6.93
CA LEU A 17 1.14 -3.86 -7.00
C LEU A 17 2.05 -3.64 -5.79
N LEU A 18 1.53 -3.86 -4.58
CA LEU A 18 2.29 -3.70 -3.35
C LEU A 18 3.54 -4.61 -3.34
N THR A 19 3.38 -5.87 -3.71
CA THR A 19 4.51 -6.82 -3.77
C THR A 19 5.61 -6.33 -4.71
N LYS A 20 5.24 -5.75 -5.86
CA LYS A 20 6.21 -5.21 -6.82
C LYS A 20 6.83 -3.89 -6.35
N VAL A 21 6.05 -3.05 -5.66
CA VAL A 21 6.56 -1.78 -5.09
C VAL A 21 7.62 -2.07 -4.04
N VAL A 22 7.35 -3.00 -3.14
CA VAL A 22 8.27 -3.37 -2.05
C VAL A 22 9.48 -4.16 -2.55
N ALA A 23 9.37 -4.83 -3.70
CA ALA A 23 10.49 -5.54 -4.31
C ALA A 23 11.26 -4.71 -5.37
N VAL A 24 11.14 -3.37 -5.33
CA VAL A 24 11.74 -2.51 -6.36
C VAL A 24 13.26 -2.39 -6.22
N ASP A 25 13.76 -2.45 -5.00
CA ASP A 25 15.19 -2.40 -4.65
C ASP A 25 15.83 -3.78 -4.43
N GLY A 26 15.04 -4.86 -4.49
CA GLY A 26 15.51 -6.23 -4.30
C GLY A 26 14.40 -7.24 -4.00
N GLU A 27 14.78 -8.40 -3.46
CA GLU A 27 13.79 -9.33 -2.92
C GLU A 27 13.23 -8.80 -1.60
N ALA A 28 11.91 -8.87 -1.46
CA ALA A 28 11.24 -8.39 -0.25
C ALA A 28 11.75 -9.12 1.00
N ASN A 29 12.13 -8.35 2.02
CA ASN A 29 12.65 -8.84 3.28
C ASN A 29 11.55 -9.46 4.18
N GLU A 30 11.91 -10.06 5.30
CA GLU A 30 10.93 -10.71 6.19
C GLU A 30 9.90 -9.74 6.78
N ILE A 31 10.29 -8.50 7.08
CA ILE A 31 9.42 -7.46 7.65
C ILE A 31 8.38 -7.03 6.61
N GLU A 32 8.82 -6.76 5.39
CA GLU A 32 8.00 -6.45 4.24
C GLU A 32 6.99 -7.54 3.92
N MET A 33 7.43 -8.80 3.99
CA MET A 33 6.54 -9.96 3.82
C MET A 33 5.51 -10.07 4.96
N GLN A 34 5.87 -9.71 6.20
CA GLN A 34 4.91 -9.62 7.30
C GLN A 34 3.87 -8.53 7.07
N VAL A 35 4.28 -7.36 6.56
CA VAL A 35 3.36 -6.28 6.17
C VAL A 35 2.39 -6.79 5.12
N ILE A 36 2.89 -7.34 4.00
CA ILE A 36 2.04 -7.89 2.93
C ILE A 36 1.05 -8.92 3.47
N ASN A 37 1.49 -9.84 4.32
CA ASN A 37 0.62 -10.88 4.89
C ASN A 37 -0.45 -10.29 5.80
N ARG A 38 -0.11 -9.31 6.64
CA ARG A 38 -1.09 -8.58 7.45
C ARG A 38 -2.15 -7.93 6.58
N LEU A 39 -1.76 -7.33 5.46
CA LEU A 39 -2.70 -6.69 4.55
C LEU A 39 -3.63 -7.68 3.85
N LYS A 40 -3.12 -8.88 3.50
CA LYS A 40 -3.96 -9.98 3.02
C LYS A 40 -5.02 -10.38 4.05
N TYR A 41 -4.64 -10.49 5.33
CA TYR A 41 -5.60 -10.80 6.40
C TYR A 41 -6.68 -9.72 6.56
N GLU A 42 -6.33 -8.44 6.48
CA GLU A 42 -7.32 -7.34 6.53
C GLU A 42 -8.32 -7.38 5.36
N MET A 43 -7.90 -7.90 4.20
CA MET A 43 -8.75 -8.00 3.01
C MET A 43 -9.73 -9.17 3.04
N GLY A 44 -9.52 -10.15 3.94
CA GLY A 44 -10.32 -11.36 4.12
C GLY A 44 -9.77 -12.60 3.40
N GLU A 45 -10.30 -13.77 3.75
CA GLU A 45 -9.80 -15.08 3.30
C GLU A 45 -9.76 -15.29 1.77
N ASP A 46 -10.61 -14.57 1.04
CA ASP A 46 -10.66 -14.63 -0.41
C ASP A 46 -9.34 -14.26 -1.09
N VAL A 47 -8.59 -13.33 -0.48
CA VAL A 47 -7.29 -12.87 -0.99
C VAL A 47 -6.18 -13.88 -0.66
N LEU A 48 -6.35 -14.72 0.36
CA LEU A 48 -5.39 -15.77 0.69
C LEU A 48 -5.35 -16.89 -0.36
N LYS A 49 -6.47 -17.09 -1.08
CA LYS A 49 -6.58 -18.06 -2.18
C LYS A 49 -6.10 -17.50 -3.52
N TYR A 50 -5.67 -16.25 -3.56
CA TYR A 50 -5.25 -15.58 -4.77
C TYR A 50 -3.94 -16.14 -5.33
N LYS A 51 -3.91 -16.38 -6.64
CA LYS A 51 -2.68 -16.62 -7.40
C LYS A 51 -2.22 -15.29 -8.00
N ARG A 52 -0.96 -14.91 -7.76
CA ARG A 52 -0.34 -13.71 -8.36
C ARG A 52 -0.69 -13.60 -9.84
N SER A 53 -1.06 -12.41 -10.29
CA SER A 53 -1.23 -12.15 -11.72
C SER A 53 0.12 -12.07 -12.42
N ASN A 54 0.08 -12.25 -13.74
CA ASN A 54 1.25 -12.05 -14.59
C ASN A 54 1.42 -10.58 -15.03
N LEU A 55 0.64 -9.65 -14.46
CA LEU A 55 0.71 -8.25 -14.85
C LEU A 55 2.05 -7.62 -14.47
N THR A 56 2.55 -6.73 -15.31
CA THR A 56 3.72 -5.91 -15.00
C THR A 56 3.36 -4.79 -14.01
N LEU A 57 4.38 -4.13 -13.46
CA LEU A 57 4.18 -2.98 -12.58
C LEU A 57 3.41 -1.86 -13.31
N GLU A 58 3.82 -1.57 -14.54
CA GLU A 58 3.21 -0.55 -15.40
C GLU A 58 1.73 -0.87 -15.71
N GLU A 59 1.42 -2.15 -15.95
CA GLU A 59 0.05 -2.60 -16.19
C GLU A 59 -0.84 -2.43 -14.97
N LEU A 60 -0.32 -2.71 -13.76
CA LEU A 60 -1.04 -2.52 -12.50
C LEU A 60 -1.25 -1.02 -12.20
N ILE A 61 -0.24 -0.19 -12.40
CA ILE A 61 -0.36 1.27 -12.26
C ILE A 61 -1.42 1.81 -13.23
N LYS A 62 -1.39 1.35 -14.49
CA LYS A 62 -2.37 1.71 -15.51
C LYS A 62 -3.78 1.20 -15.21
N TYR A 63 -3.91 0.04 -14.57
CA TYR A 63 -5.21 -0.47 -14.12
C TYR A 63 -5.83 0.48 -13.08
N PHE A 64 -5.07 0.83 -12.04
CA PHE A 64 -5.58 1.70 -10.98
C PHE A 64 -5.73 3.15 -11.39
N SER A 65 -4.91 3.68 -12.31
CA SER A 65 -5.04 5.05 -12.81
C SER A 65 -6.38 5.33 -13.49
N LYS A 66 -7.02 4.28 -14.04
CA LYS A 66 -8.35 4.33 -14.67
C LYS A 66 -9.52 4.17 -13.69
N LYS A 67 -9.24 3.90 -12.41
CA LYS A 67 -10.28 3.71 -11.40
C LYS A 67 -10.83 5.04 -10.88
N SER A 68 -11.90 4.95 -10.09
CA SER A 68 -12.49 6.11 -9.44
C SER A 68 -11.45 6.87 -8.60
N LYS A 69 -11.66 8.19 -8.41
CA LYS A 69 -10.83 9.01 -7.53
C LYS A 69 -10.74 8.43 -6.11
N ALA A 70 -11.84 7.86 -5.60
CA ALA A 70 -11.86 7.22 -4.30
C ALA A 70 -10.92 6.00 -4.26
N THR A 71 -11.00 5.12 -5.27
CA THR A 71 -10.12 3.94 -5.39
C THR A 71 -8.66 4.34 -5.51
N ARG A 72 -8.33 5.33 -6.35
CA ARG A 72 -6.95 5.84 -6.52
C ARG A 72 -6.38 6.37 -5.20
N ASN A 73 -7.14 7.20 -4.48
CA ASN A 73 -6.73 7.71 -3.17
C ASN A 73 -6.51 6.59 -2.16
N LEU A 74 -7.43 5.61 -2.14
CA LEU A 74 -7.37 4.47 -1.24
C LEU A 74 -6.12 3.65 -1.51
N VAL A 75 -5.89 3.22 -2.75
CA VAL A 75 -4.71 2.44 -3.13
C VAL A 75 -3.43 3.18 -2.75
N PHE A 76 -3.33 4.46 -3.13
CA PHE A 76 -2.15 5.27 -2.84
C PHE A 76 -1.86 5.42 -1.34
N MET A 77 -2.89 5.70 -0.53
CA MET A 77 -2.74 5.81 0.92
C MET A 77 -2.27 4.50 1.56
N ASN A 78 -2.77 3.36 1.08
CA ASN A 78 -2.36 2.05 1.62
C ASN A 78 -0.95 1.67 1.16
N LEU A 79 -0.49 2.09 -0.03
CA LEU A 79 0.91 1.96 -0.44
C LEU A 79 1.83 2.77 0.49
N ILE A 80 1.50 4.05 0.74
CA ILE A 80 2.24 4.88 1.71
C ILE A 80 2.26 4.21 3.09
N SER A 81 1.11 3.70 3.55
CA SER A 81 1.05 3.03 4.83
C SER A 81 1.94 1.80 4.90
N ALA A 82 2.04 1.02 3.83
CA ALA A 82 2.90 -0.15 3.79
C ALA A 82 4.39 0.23 3.76
N SER A 83 4.76 1.25 2.99
CA SER A 83 6.14 1.72 2.88
C SER A 83 6.64 2.44 4.15
N LEU A 84 5.74 3.03 4.96
CA LEU A 84 6.09 3.64 6.25
C LEU A 84 6.13 2.65 7.43
N TYR A 85 5.77 1.39 7.19
CA TYR A 85 5.86 0.34 8.20
C TYR A 85 7.30 -0.13 8.41
N ASP A 86 8.15 0.03 7.40
CA ASP A 86 9.56 -0.25 7.51
C ASP A 86 10.35 1.03 7.85
N GLU A 87 11.35 0.92 8.73
CA GLU A 87 12.29 2.02 9.01
C GLU A 87 13.28 2.25 7.84
N TRP A 88 13.21 1.40 6.81
CA TRP A 88 14.12 1.31 5.67
C TRP A 88 13.52 1.80 4.34
N TYR A 89 12.58 2.75 4.36
CA TYR A 89 12.02 3.34 3.14
C TYR A 89 13.12 3.76 2.15
N SER A 90 13.20 3.08 1.01
CA SER A 90 14.32 3.26 0.07
C SER A 90 14.08 4.42 -0.91
N VAL A 91 15.15 4.84 -1.59
CA VAL A 91 15.08 5.92 -2.57
C VAL A 91 14.30 5.46 -3.81
N GLU A 92 14.46 4.19 -4.18
CA GLU A 92 13.78 3.51 -5.28
C GLU A 92 12.27 3.42 -5.01
N GLU A 93 11.88 3.00 -3.81
CA GLU A 93 10.48 3.03 -3.37
C GLU A 93 9.93 4.46 -3.42
N HIS A 94 10.73 5.45 -3.02
CA HIS A 94 10.31 6.85 -3.09
C HIS A 94 9.95 7.29 -4.50
N PHE A 95 10.85 7.07 -5.45
CA PHE A 95 10.60 7.43 -6.84
C PHE A 95 9.39 6.69 -7.41
N LEU A 96 9.24 5.40 -7.10
CA LEU A 96 8.09 4.62 -7.57
C LEU A 96 6.76 5.14 -6.99
N ILE A 97 6.72 5.51 -5.70
CA ILE A 97 5.54 6.13 -5.12
C ILE A 97 5.21 7.47 -5.80
N GLU A 98 6.21 8.27 -6.20
CA GLU A 98 5.99 9.49 -6.97
C GLU A 98 5.46 9.21 -8.38
N GLU A 99 5.96 8.19 -9.07
CA GLU A 99 5.42 7.74 -10.36
C GLU A 99 3.95 7.33 -10.24
N ILE A 100 3.61 6.54 -9.21
CA ILE A 100 2.22 6.13 -8.94
C ILE A 100 1.35 7.36 -8.63
N GLN A 101 1.86 8.30 -7.84
CA GLN A 101 1.15 9.55 -7.53
C GLN A 101 0.79 10.31 -8.81
N ASN A 102 1.77 10.46 -9.71
CA ASN A 102 1.60 11.16 -10.98
C ASN A 102 0.62 10.42 -11.89
N ALA A 103 0.74 9.10 -12.02
CA ALA A 103 -0.17 8.27 -12.79
C ALA A 103 -1.61 8.32 -12.26
N PHE A 104 -1.79 8.50 -10.95
CA PHE A 104 -3.10 8.61 -10.31
C PHE A 104 -3.65 10.04 -10.31
N GLU A 105 -2.91 11.00 -10.88
CA GLU A 105 -3.26 12.43 -10.94
C GLU A 105 -3.52 13.03 -9.55
N LEU A 106 -2.75 12.59 -8.55
CA LEU A 106 -2.87 13.07 -7.18
C LEU A 106 -2.02 14.33 -6.98
N SER A 107 -2.68 15.42 -6.59
CA SER A 107 -1.97 16.66 -6.24
C SER A 107 -1.11 16.47 -5.00
N ASN A 108 -0.03 17.25 -4.89
CA ASN A 108 0.81 17.26 -3.69
C ASN A 108 0.03 17.57 -2.41
N LYS A 109 -1.02 18.40 -2.51
CA LYS A 109 -1.95 18.64 -1.40
C LYS A 109 -2.65 17.34 -0.98
N LYS A 110 -3.15 16.56 -1.93
CA LYS A 110 -3.80 15.27 -1.65
C LYS A 110 -2.81 14.25 -1.07
N LYS A 111 -1.59 14.14 -1.62
CA LYS A 111 -0.50 13.32 -1.05
C LYS A 111 -0.29 13.66 0.43
N SER A 112 -0.09 14.94 0.74
CA SER A 112 0.14 15.43 2.10
C SER A 112 -1.04 15.12 3.03
N GLU A 113 -2.28 15.30 2.59
CA GLU A 113 -3.47 14.95 3.37
C GLU A 113 -3.54 13.45 3.70
N LEU A 114 -3.26 12.58 2.72
CA LEU A 114 -3.25 11.13 2.93
C LEU A 114 -2.09 10.70 3.84
N MET A 115 -0.89 11.26 3.66
CA MET A 115 0.25 10.98 4.55
C MET A 115 -0.04 11.36 6.00
N LYS A 116 -0.70 12.52 6.24
CA LYS A 116 -1.08 12.93 7.60
C LYS A 116 -1.99 11.91 8.29
N ILE A 117 -2.93 11.32 7.55
CA ILE A 117 -3.81 10.27 8.08
C ILE A 117 -2.99 9.04 8.48
N VAL A 118 -2.07 8.60 7.61
CA VAL A 118 -1.21 7.44 7.86
C VAL A 118 -0.31 7.67 9.08
N TYR A 119 0.33 8.84 9.21
CA TYR A 119 1.15 9.17 10.38
C TYR A 119 0.32 9.20 11.67
N ALA A 120 -0.87 9.79 11.64
CA ALA A 120 -1.76 9.81 12.80
C ALA A 120 -2.18 8.40 13.23
N GLU A 121 -2.45 7.49 12.29
CA GLU A 121 -2.74 6.08 12.58
C GLU A 121 -1.53 5.39 13.21
N ARG A 122 -0.31 5.63 12.69
CA ARG A 122 0.92 5.07 13.25
C ARG A 122 1.16 5.55 14.67
N ASP A 123 1.08 6.85 14.92
CA ASP A 123 1.31 7.44 16.24
C ASP A 123 0.31 6.93 17.26
N LEU A 124 -0.96 6.76 16.87
CA LEU A 124 -1.98 6.16 17.71
C LEU A 124 -1.65 4.70 18.07
N ARG A 125 -1.16 3.91 17.10
CA ARG A 125 -0.75 2.51 17.33
C ARG A 125 0.45 2.41 18.26
N GLU A 126 1.47 3.25 18.06
CA GLU A 126 2.66 3.27 18.93
C GLU A 126 2.31 3.71 20.35
N ARG A 127 1.43 4.71 20.50
CA ARG A 127 0.91 5.10 21.82
C ARG A 127 0.17 3.94 22.50
N ALA A 128 -0.69 3.23 21.76
CA ALA A 128 -1.42 2.09 22.31
C ALA A 128 -0.48 0.96 22.77
N LYS A 129 0.56 0.62 21.98
CA LYS A 129 1.57 -0.37 22.37
C LYS A 129 2.26 -0.02 23.68
N ARG A 130 2.65 1.26 23.86
CA ARG A 130 3.27 1.74 25.10
C ARG A 130 2.36 1.54 26.31
N ILE A 131 1.10 2.00 26.21
CA ILE A 131 0.12 1.88 27.31
C ILE A 131 -0.17 0.40 27.65
N ILE A 132 -0.25 -0.49 26.66
CA ILE A 132 -0.48 -1.93 26.90
C ILE A 132 0.72 -2.60 27.59
N SER A 133 1.92 -2.07 27.40
CA SER A 133 3.17 -2.63 27.95
C SER A 133 3.50 -2.10 29.35
N GLU A 134 2.75 -1.11 29.84
CA GLU A 134 2.77 -0.63 31.24
C GLU A 134 1.97 -1.57 32.15
#